data_AF-A0A536Y989-F1
#
_entry.id   AF-A0A536Y989-F1
#
_cell.length_a   1.000
_cell.length_b   1.000
_cell.length_c   1.000
_cell.angle_alpha   90.00
_cell.angle_beta   90.00
_cell.angle_gamma   90.00
#
_symmetry.space_group_name_H-M   'P 1'
#
loop_
_entity.id
_entity.type
_entity.pdbx_description
1 polymer ?
#
loop_
_entity_poly.entity_id
_entity_poly.type
_entity_poly.pdbx_seq_one_letter_code
_entity_poly.pdbx_strand_id
1 'polypeptide(L)' 'SFQETTRVLTEAAIMGKKDDLRGLKENVIVGRLIPAGTGMAYHNARKNAPPAQLFEEGTPAAEAEAAAAAAAHIENA' A
#
# COMPACT_ATOMS: atom_id res chain seq x y z
N SER A 1 10.59 13.00 2.03
CA SER A 1 10.27 13.07 3.46
C SER A 1 9.80 14.46 3.80
N PHE A 2 9.18 14.60 4.97
CA PHE A 2 8.81 15.90 5.53
C PHE A 2 10.05 16.55 6.14
N GLN A 3 10.25 17.84 5.87
CA GLN A 3 11.07 18.70 6.73
C GLN A 3 10.25 19.04 7.98
N GLU A 4 10.89 19.35 9.10
CA GLU A 4 10.20 19.68 10.36
C GLU A 4 9.21 18.59 10.84
N THR A 5 9.62 17.32 10.77
CA THR A 5 8.77 16.13 11.02
C THR A 5 7.93 16.21 12.30
N THR A 6 8.52 16.62 13.43
CA THR A 6 7.82 16.71 14.72
C THR A 6 6.63 17.67 14.66
N ARG A 7 6.82 18.83 14.03
CA ARG A 7 5.76 19.83 13.90
C ARG A 7 4.63 19.31 13.01
N VAL A 8 4.98 18.77 11.84
CA VAL A 8 4.02 18.26 10.85
C VAL A 8 3.16 17.13 11.45
N LEU A 9 3.78 16.19 12.18
CA LEU A 9 3.05 15.08 12.82
C LEU A 9 2.15 15.56 13.96
N THR A 10 2.60 16.53 14.76
CA THR A 10 1.81 17.08 15.87
C THR A 10 0.56 17.78 15.36
N GLU A 11 0.69 18.64 14.35
CA GLU A 11 -0.45 19.32 13.73
C GLU A 11 -1.44 18.34 13.08
N ALA A 12 -0.93 17.30 12.40
CA ALA A 12 -1.77 16.26 11.80
C ALA A 12 -2.55 15.44 12.84
N ALA A 13 -1.91 15.09 13.95
CA ALA A 13 -2.54 14.35 15.05
C ALA A 13 -3.64 15.15 15.73
N ILE A 14 -3.38 16.43 16.04
CA ILE A 14 -4.36 17.34 16.66
C ILE A 14 -5.58 17.53 15.74
N MET A 15 -5.34 17.69 14.43
CA MET A 15 -6.41 17.89 13.45
C MET A 15 -7.09 16.58 13.01
N GLY A 16 -6.59 15.41 13.44
CA GLY A 16 -7.08 14.11 12.99
C GLY A 16 -6.98 13.91 11.46
N LYS A 17 -5.93 14.46 10.83
CA LYS A 17 -5.75 14.40 9.37
C LYS A 17 -5.57 12.95 8.90
N LYS A 18 -6.22 12.62 7.80
CA LYS A 18 -6.06 11.35 7.09
C LYS A 18 -5.32 11.58 5.77
N ASP A 19 -4.44 10.64 5.44
CA ASP A 19 -3.74 10.61 4.16
C ASP A 19 -4.42 9.57 3.27
N ASP A 20 -4.84 9.98 2.08
CA ASP A 20 -5.54 9.13 1.12
C ASP A 20 -4.60 8.37 0.17
N LEU A 21 -3.28 8.49 0.36
CA LEU A 21 -2.25 7.78 -0.40
C LEU A 21 -2.38 7.97 -1.94
N ARG A 22 -2.64 9.19 -2.38
CA ARG A 22 -2.77 9.60 -3.80
C ARG A 22 -1.45 10.03 -4.45
N GLY A 23 -0.46 10.41 -3.65
CA GLY A 23 0.82 10.95 -4.06
C GLY A 23 1.92 9.90 -4.21
N LEU A 24 3.02 10.29 -4.86
CA LEU A 24 4.16 9.39 -5.07
C LEU A 24 4.89 9.07 -3.76
N LYS A 25 5.25 10.10 -2.98
CA LYS A 25 6.13 9.95 -1.81
C LYS A 25 5.47 9.15 -0.67
N GLU A 26 4.20 9.39 -0.39
CA GLU A 26 3.46 8.65 0.65
C GLU A 26 3.33 7.16 0.33
N ASN A 27 3.03 6.80 -0.92
CA ASN A 27 3.01 5.38 -1.34
C ASN A 27 4.38 4.73 -1.20
N VAL A 28 5.46 5.44 -1.56
CA VAL A 28 6.84 4.95 -1.36
C VAL A 28 7.15 4.75 0.13
N ILE A 29 6.76 5.69 0.99
CA ILE A 29 7.02 5.61 2.44
C ILE A 29 6.28 4.43 3.08
N VAL A 30 5.04 4.15 2.65
CA VAL A 30 4.21 3.07 3.19
C VAL A 30 4.54 1.71 2.55
N GLY A 31 5.27 1.69 1.42
CA GLY A 31 5.64 0.46 0.70
C GLY A 31 4.54 -0.07 -0.24
N ARG A 32 3.64 0.81 -0.70
CA ARG A 32 2.58 0.50 -1.66
C ARG A 32 3.01 0.84 -3.09
N LEU A 33 2.43 0.16 -4.07
CA LEU A 33 2.66 0.48 -5.49
C LEU A 33 2.35 1.95 -5.78
N ILE A 34 3.25 2.64 -6.46
CA ILE A 34 3.16 4.08 -6.70
C ILE A 34 2.16 4.44 -7.82
N PRO A 35 1.52 5.61 -7.80
CA PRO A 35 0.59 6.05 -8.84
C PRO A 35 1.32 6.60 -10.08
N ALA A 36 2.25 5.80 -10.62
CA ALA A 36 3.03 6.13 -11.80
C ALA A 36 3.48 4.85 -12.52
N GLY A 37 3.72 4.96 -13.84
CA GLY A 37 4.20 3.83 -14.65
C GLY A 37 3.29 2.61 -14.55
N THR A 38 3.87 1.44 -14.24
CA THR A 38 3.16 0.16 -14.07
C THR A 38 2.15 0.19 -12.92
N GLY A 39 2.34 1.07 -11.94
CA GLY A 39 1.41 1.23 -10.81
C GLY A 39 0.12 1.98 -11.13
N MET A 40 0.01 2.63 -12.29
CA MET A 40 -1.21 3.32 -12.70
C MET A 40 -2.42 2.39 -12.84
N ALA A 41 -2.21 1.18 -13.37
CA ALA A 41 -3.29 0.22 -13.55
C ALA A 41 -3.95 -0.15 -12.20
N TYR A 42 -3.12 -0.38 -11.19
CA TYR A 42 -3.56 -0.69 -9.83
C TYR A 42 -4.33 0.46 -9.18
N HIS A 43 -3.82 1.69 -9.29
CA HIS A 43 -4.49 2.87 -8.75
C HIS A 43 -5.80 3.19 -9.48
N ASN A 44 -5.88 2.96 -10.79
CA ASN A 44 -7.11 3.15 -11.57
C ASN A 44 -8.17 2.11 -11.21
N ALA A 45 -7.78 0.84 -11.05
CA ALA A 45 -8.69 -0.22 -10.59
C ALA A 45 -9.25 0.10 -9.21
N ARG A 46 -8.39 0.50 -8.26
CA ARG A 46 -8.77 0.92 -6.91
C ARG A 46 -9.76 2.10 -6.88
N LYS A 47 -9.57 3.11 -7.73
CA LYS A 47 -10.49 4.26 -7.82
C LYS A 47 -11.89 3.87 -8.30
N ASN A 48 -11.98 2.83 -9.11
CA ASN A 48 -13.23 2.37 -9.72
C ASN A 48 -13.87 1.20 -8.97
N ALA A 49 -13.20 0.64 -7.96
CA ALA A 49 -13.68 -0.52 -7.23
C ALA A 49 -14.86 -0.15 -6.30
N PRO A 50 -15.89 -1.02 -6.20
CA PRO A 50 -16.96 -0.83 -5.24
C PRO A 50 -16.41 -0.88 -3.80
N PRO A 51 -16.99 -0.12 -2.86
CA PRO A 51 -16.44 0.08 -1.52
C PRO A 51 -16.23 -1.21 -0.70
N ALA A 52 -16.92 -2.29 -1.06
CA ALA A 52 -16.77 -3.61 -0.44
C ALA A 52 -15.38 -4.25 -0.66
N GLN A 53 -14.65 -3.87 -1.71
CA GLN A 53 -13.35 -4.47 -2.08
C GLN A 53 -12.13 -3.67 -1.58
N LEU A 54 -12.34 -2.54 -0.91
CA LEU A 54 -11.26 -1.65 -0.48
C LEU A 54 -10.45 -2.15 0.72
N PHE A 55 -10.94 -3.19 1.42
CA PHE A 55 -10.36 -3.70 2.67
C PHE A 55 -9.47 -4.93 2.52
N GLU A 56 -9.34 -5.52 1.32
CA GLU A 56 -8.62 -6.80 1.14
C GLU A 56 -7.12 -6.68 0.87
N GLU A 57 -6.57 -5.50 0.58
CA GLU A 57 -5.22 -5.45 0.00
C GLU A 57 -4.26 -4.61 0.84
N GLY A 58 -3.60 -5.34 1.73
CA GLY A 58 -2.47 -4.89 2.53
C GLY A 58 -1.70 -6.01 3.21
N THR A 59 -1.96 -7.28 2.89
CA THR A 59 -1.13 -8.40 3.36
C THR A 59 -0.11 -8.76 2.28
N PRO A 60 1.13 -8.25 2.34
CA PRO A 60 2.26 -8.93 1.71
C PRO A 60 2.41 -10.38 2.22
N ALA A 61 1.73 -10.71 3.33
CA ALA A 61 1.58 -12.08 3.80
C ALA A 61 0.85 -12.99 2.80
N ALA A 62 -0.13 -12.52 2.02
CA ALA A 62 -0.83 -13.38 1.07
C ALA A 62 0.07 -13.77 -0.12
N GLU A 63 0.91 -12.85 -0.59
CA GLU A 63 1.90 -13.13 -1.65
C GLU A 63 3.09 -13.95 -1.12
N ALA A 64 3.55 -13.68 0.11
CA ALA A 64 4.61 -14.44 0.76
C ALA A 64 4.19 -15.88 1.12
N GLU A 65 2.94 -16.08 1.55
CA GLU A 65 2.37 -17.39 1.84
C GLU A 65 2.16 -18.20 0.56
N ALA A 66 1.72 -17.55 -0.53
CA ALA A 66 1.62 -18.19 -1.85
C ALA A 66 3.00 -18.59 -2.42
N ALA A 67 4.03 -17.75 -2.25
CA ALA A 67 5.40 -18.07 -2.66
C ALA A 67 6.02 -19.21 -1.83
N ALA A 68 5.74 -19.26 -0.52
CA ALA A 68 6.19 -20.35 0.35
C ALA A 68 5.50 -21.69 0.01
N ALA A 69 4.19 -21.66 -0.32
CA ALA A 69 3.46 -22.85 -0.74
C ALA A 69 3.95 -23.43 -2.07
N ALA A 70 4.36 -22.58 -3.02
CA ALA A 70 4.92 -23.02 -4.30
C ALA A 70 6.30 -23.69 -4.15
N ALA A 71 7.12 -23.26 -3.19
CA ALA A 71 8.43 -23.86 -2.91
C ALA A 71 8.29 -25.28 -2.29
N ALA A 72 7.31 -25.49 -1.42
CA ALA A 72 7.08 -26.78 -0.75
C ALA A 72 6.62 -27.90 -1.70
N HIS A 73 6.01 -27.56 -2.85
CA HIS A 73 5.61 -28.55 -3.85
C HIS A 73 6.76 -29.06 -4.75
N ILE A 74 7.90 -28.37 -4.78
CA ILE A 74 9.04 -28.78 -5.60
C ILE A 74 9.93 -29.80 -4.85
N GLU A 75 9.86 -29.87 -3.52
CA GLU A 75 10.76 -30.71 -2.70
C GLU A 75 10.29 -32.18 -2.54
N ASN A 76 9.12 -32.57 -3.06
CA ASN A 76 8.57 -33.93 -2.95
C ASN A 76 8.40 -34.66 -4.31
N ALA A 77 9.19 -34.29 -5.32
CA ALA A 77 9.24 -34.97 -6.61
C ALA A 77 10.58 -35.68 -6.85
#